data_AF-A0A915DPC3-F1
#
_entry.id   AF-A0A915DPC3-F1
#
_cell.length_a   1.000
_cell.length_b   1.000
_cell.length_c   1.000
_cell.angle_alpha   90.00
_cell.angle_beta   90.00
_cell.angle_gamma   90.00
#
_symmetry.space_group_name_H-M   'P 1'
#
loop_
_entity.id
_entity.type
_entity.pdbx_description
1 polymer ?
#
loop_
_entity_poly.entity_id
_entity_poly.type
_entity_poly.pdbx_seq_one_letter_code
_entity_poly.pdbx_strand_id
1 'polypeptide(L)'
;MTIAIAAPIYFNLNDFDNMTCTHLVNDLPSDEIAARLEQLCARPLEFLSKITNAEIAKKSQTTTAFAPVDNNENAADSWQRLSQDPVLWLDRLAAIYRVLSPWQKQDAYLRIVNQQQTNGVSAQMPTAPWLELSSRVWKVVSVTLDQFQENQRIVEKCCRTVRFLVRSMGIQSIVFIEQLAHQMMEIYTKHPTPVSFT
;
A
#
# COMPACT_ATOMS: atom_id res chain seq x y z
N MET A 1 38.94 -9.63 1.06
CA MET A 1 38.16 -9.86 -0.15
C MET A 1 36.77 -9.29 0.09
N THR A 2 36.56 -8.14 -0.53
CA THR A 2 35.38 -7.28 -0.72
C THR A 2 34.02 -7.79 -0.23
N ILE A 3 33.42 -7.07 0.74
CA ILE A 3 31.96 -6.96 0.85
C ILE A 3 31.61 -5.51 0.53
N ALA A 4 31.21 -5.30 -0.72
CA ALA A 4 30.58 -4.07 -1.17
C ALA A 4 29.26 -4.50 -1.82
N ILE A 5 28.16 -4.31 -1.10
CA ILE A 5 26.84 -4.12 -1.73
C ILE A 5 26.23 -2.90 -1.04
N ALA A 6 26.65 -1.74 -1.53
CA ALA A 6 25.96 -0.49 -1.28
C ALA A 6 24.61 -0.56 -2.00
N ALA A 7 23.54 -0.82 -1.26
CA ALA A 7 22.19 -0.50 -1.72
C ALA A 7 21.99 1.01 -1.48
N PRO A 8 21.77 1.84 -2.51
CA PRO A 8 21.40 3.21 -2.31
C PRO A 8 19.95 3.22 -1.80
N ILE A 9 19.82 3.25 -0.48
CA ILE A 9 18.55 3.55 0.17
C ILE A 9 18.27 5.02 -0.16
N TYR A 10 17.52 5.27 -1.23
CA TYR A 10 16.88 6.56 -1.46
C TYR A 10 15.76 6.74 -0.43
N PHE A 11 16.15 6.98 0.82
CA PHE A 11 15.26 7.37 1.91
C PHE A 11 14.89 8.84 1.68
N ASN A 12 13.72 9.06 1.10
CA ASN A 12 13.25 10.41 0.78
C ASN A 12 12.86 11.14 2.08
N LEU A 13 13.21 12.41 2.23
CA LEU A 13 12.87 13.24 3.41
C LEU A 13 11.36 13.18 3.75
N ASN A 14 10.51 13.06 2.72
CA ASN A 14 9.06 12.91 2.84
C ASN A 14 8.59 11.56 3.43
N ASP A 15 9.39 10.49 3.37
CA ASP A 15 9.06 9.21 4.02
C ASP A 15 9.28 9.29 5.52
N PHE A 16 10.28 10.05 5.98
CA PHE A 16 10.51 10.29 7.40
C PHE A 16 9.34 11.07 8.02
N ASP A 17 8.84 12.09 7.31
CA ASP A 17 7.68 12.86 7.76
C ASP A 17 6.40 12.01 7.81
N ASN A 18 6.15 11.14 6.81
CA ASN A 18 5.01 10.23 6.85
C ASN A 18 5.11 9.21 7.97
N MET A 19 6.29 8.66 8.22
CA MET A 19 6.52 7.70 9.29
C MET A 19 6.31 8.35 10.67
N THR A 20 6.81 9.56 10.84
CA THR A 20 6.69 10.35 12.08
C THR A 20 5.24 10.76 12.32
N CYS A 21 4.55 11.28 11.31
CA CYS A 21 3.12 11.59 11.39
C CYS A 21 2.29 10.35 11.72
N THR A 22 2.61 9.19 11.15
CA THR A 22 1.86 7.95 11.46
C THR A 22 2.12 7.46 12.88
N HIS A 23 3.32 7.65 13.42
CA HIS A 23 3.61 7.36 14.83
C HIS A 23 2.74 8.22 15.76
N LEU A 24 2.64 9.53 15.47
CA LEU A 24 1.79 10.45 16.22
C LEU A 24 0.30 10.08 16.13
N VAL A 25 -0.12 9.48 15.02
CA VAL A 25 -1.50 9.04 14.82
C VAL A 25 -1.85 7.85 15.73
N ASN A 26 -0.93 6.94 16.03
CA ASN A 26 -1.23 5.79 16.88
C ASN A 26 -1.67 6.15 18.31
N ASP A 27 -1.31 7.34 18.79
CA ASP A 27 -1.62 7.82 20.14
C ASP A 27 -2.97 8.59 20.23
N LEU A 28 -3.64 8.79 19.09
CA LEU A 28 -4.91 9.53 19.00
C LEU A 28 -6.12 8.65 19.33
N PRO A 29 -7.27 9.23 19.71
CA PRO A 29 -8.52 8.49 19.82
C PRO A 29 -8.95 7.91 18.46
N SER A 30 -9.71 6.81 18.48
CA SER A 30 -10.08 6.00 17.30
C SER A 30 -10.65 6.79 16.13
N ASP A 31 -11.46 7.81 16.42
CA ASP A 31 -12.15 8.61 15.41
C ASP A 31 -11.18 9.56 14.69
N GLU A 32 -10.20 10.09 15.42
CA GLU A 32 -9.14 10.94 14.86
C GLU A 32 -8.11 10.14 14.08
N ILE A 33 -7.84 8.88 14.48
CA ILE A 33 -6.96 7.98 13.74
C ILE A 33 -7.43 7.82 12.29
N ALA A 34 -8.72 7.52 12.10
CA ALA A 34 -9.28 7.32 10.78
C ALA A 34 -9.16 8.59 9.91
N ALA A 35 -9.51 9.76 10.45
CA ALA A 35 -9.44 11.03 9.74
C ALA A 35 -7.99 11.38 9.33
N ARG A 36 -7.01 11.15 10.21
CA ARG A 36 -5.59 11.42 9.90
C ARG A 36 -5.00 10.42 8.93
N LEU A 37 -5.35 9.14 9.05
CA LEU A 37 -4.94 8.13 8.07
C LEU A 37 -5.51 8.44 6.69
N GLU A 38 -6.74 8.95 6.60
CA GLU A 38 -7.34 9.35 5.34
C GLU A 38 -6.57 10.51 4.68
N GLN A 39 -6.16 11.52 5.46
CA GLN A 39 -5.32 12.61 4.97
C GLN A 39 -3.95 12.13 4.47
N LEU A 40 -3.30 11.21 5.20
CA LEU A 40 -2.01 10.65 4.82
C LEU A 40 -2.09 9.78 3.56
N CYS A 41 -3.16 9.01 3.42
CA CYS A 41 -3.37 8.10 2.28
C CYS A 41 -3.95 8.81 1.03
N ALA A 42 -4.56 9.98 1.17
CA ALA A 42 -5.24 10.66 0.07
C ALA A 42 -4.33 10.86 -1.15
N ARG A 43 -3.14 11.43 -0.93
CA ARG A 43 -2.20 11.72 -2.01
C ARG A 43 -1.65 10.45 -2.68
N PRO A 44 -1.12 9.45 -1.95
CA PRO A 44 -0.69 8.19 -2.57
C PRO A 44 -1.79 7.51 -3.40
N LEU A 45 -3.04 7.52 -2.93
CA LEU A 45 -4.16 6.91 -3.64
C LEU A 45 -4.51 7.65 -4.93
N GLU A 46 -4.54 8.97 -4.89
CA GLU A 46 -4.81 9.80 -6.07
C GLU A 46 -3.76 9.54 -7.16
N PHE A 47 -2.47 9.58 -6.81
CA PHE A 47 -1.39 9.36 -7.78
C PHE A 47 -1.35 7.94 -8.33
N LEU A 48 -1.54 6.92 -7.49
CA LEU A 48 -1.61 5.53 -7.98
C LEU A 48 -2.79 5.33 -8.93
N SER A 49 -3.96 5.88 -8.61
CA SER A 49 -5.12 5.79 -9.50
C SER A 49 -4.84 6.43 -10.87
N LYS A 50 -4.16 7.59 -10.89
CA LYS A 50 -3.76 8.28 -12.13
C LYS A 50 -2.76 7.46 -12.94
N ILE A 51 -1.72 6.91 -12.31
CA ILE A 51 -0.71 6.08 -12.98
C ILE A 51 -1.36 4.83 -13.58
N THR A 52 -2.17 4.13 -12.80
CA THR A 52 -2.85 2.91 -13.24
C THR A 52 -3.84 3.17 -14.38
N ASN A 53 -4.60 4.26 -14.32
CA ASN A 53 -5.49 4.66 -15.42
C ASN A 53 -4.71 5.03 -16.69
N ALA A 54 -3.55 5.68 -16.56
CA ALA A 54 -2.68 5.99 -17.69
C ALA A 54 -2.12 4.72 -18.35
N GLU A 55 -1.74 3.71 -17.56
CA GLU A 55 -1.32 2.41 -18.11
C GLU A 55 -2.46 1.65 -18.81
N ILE A 56 -3.67 1.67 -18.25
CA ILE A 56 -4.86 1.09 -18.91
C ILE A 56 -5.11 1.78 -20.25
N ALA A 57 -4.97 3.11 -20.31
CA ALA A 57 -5.11 3.87 -21.54
C ALA A 57 -4.03 3.53 -22.57
N LYS A 58 -2.77 3.36 -22.16
CA LYS A 58 -1.67 2.94 -23.04
C LYS A 58 -1.88 1.55 -23.63
N LYS A 59 -2.32 0.57 -22.83
CA LYS A 59 -2.64 -0.78 -23.32
C LYS A 59 -3.80 -0.80 -24.32
N SER A 60 -4.68 0.20 -24.25
CA SER A 60 -5.81 0.36 -25.18
C SER A 60 -5.42 1.12 -26.46
N GLN A 61 -4.26 1.80 -26.48
CA GLN A 61 -3.76 2.62 -27.58
C GLN A 61 -2.43 2.05 -28.11
N THR A 62 -2.45 0.81 -28.61
CA THR A 62 -1.29 0.24 -29.31
C THR A 62 -1.19 0.84 -30.73
N THR A 63 -0.77 2.11 -30.88
CA THR A 63 -0.15 2.61 -32.12
C THR A 63 0.71 3.86 -31.86
N THR A 64 2.02 3.69 -32.08
CA THR A 64 3.06 4.69 -32.42
C THR A 64 3.17 6.00 -31.61
N ALA A 65 4.29 6.16 -30.90
CA ALA A 65 5.34 7.14 -31.23
C ALA A 65 6.42 7.14 -30.14
N PHE A 66 7.66 6.85 -30.54
CA PHE A 66 8.85 7.02 -29.71
C PHE A 66 9.14 8.52 -29.60
N ALA A 67 8.89 9.12 -28.44
CA ALA A 67 9.30 10.50 -28.17
C ALA A 67 10.79 10.55 -27.79
N PRO A 68 11.55 11.58 -28.20
CA PRO A 68 12.97 11.69 -27.90
C PRO A 68 13.20 12.01 -26.42
N VAL A 69 14.25 11.41 -25.85
CA VAL A 69 14.70 11.64 -24.48
C VAL A 69 15.53 12.94 -24.46
N ASP A 70 14.93 14.04 -24.01
CA ASP A 70 15.66 15.27 -23.69
C ASP A 70 16.40 15.10 -22.35
N ASN A 71 17.73 15.16 -22.44
CA ASN A 71 18.70 15.06 -21.33
C ASN A 71 19.02 16.45 -20.75
N ASN A 72 17.99 17.20 -20.30
CA ASN A 72 18.21 18.39 -19.49
C ASN A 72 17.69 18.13 -18.07
N GLU A 73 18.59 17.82 -17.15
CA GLU A 73 18.26 17.49 -15.76
C GLU A 73 18.02 18.79 -14.96
N ASN A 74 16.80 19.31 -14.99
CA ASN A 74 16.31 20.22 -13.96
C ASN A 74 15.65 19.42 -12.82
N ALA A 75 15.85 19.85 -11.56
CA ALA A 75 15.26 19.18 -10.39
C ALA A 75 13.72 19.07 -10.45
N ALA A 76 13.04 20.00 -11.14
CA ALA A 76 11.60 19.93 -11.39
C ALA A 76 11.21 18.74 -12.28
N ASP A 77 12.01 18.47 -13.32
CA ASP A 77 11.81 17.32 -14.22
C ASP A 77 12.14 16.00 -13.52
N SER A 78 13.07 16.01 -12.56
CA SER A 78 13.36 14.86 -11.69
C SER A 78 12.15 14.48 -10.83
N TRP A 79 11.46 15.45 -10.23
CA TRP A 79 10.25 15.19 -9.44
C TRP A 79 9.09 14.70 -10.29
N GLN A 80 8.92 15.25 -11.49
CA GLN A 80 7.89 14.79 -12.40
C GLN A 80 8.10 13.32 -12.78
N ARG A 81 9.33 12.93 -13.13
CA ARG A 81 9.67 11.53 -13.41
C ARG A 81 9.46 10.62 -12.20
N LEU A 82 9.91 11.04 -11.01
CA LEU A 82 9.73 10.25 -9.77
C LEU A 82 8.27 10.09 -9.38
N SER A 83 7.45 11.13 -9.56
CA SER A 83 6.02 11.10 -9.24
C SER A 83 5.21 10.17 -10.16
N GLN A 84 5.77 9.78 -11.29
CA GLN A 84 5.18 8.81 -12.22
C GLN A 84 5.60 7.36 -11.87
N ASP A 85 6.60 7.14 -11.01
CA ASP A 85 6.98 5.80 -10.56
C ASP A 85 5.95 5.30 -9.52
N PRO A 86 5.17 4.24 -9.82
CA PRO A 86 4.22 3.68 -8.86
C PRO A 86 4.90 3.15 -7.58
N VAL A 87 6.17 2.76 -7.65
CA VAL A 87 6.92 2.25 -6.49
C VAL A 87 7.00 3.28 -5.37
N LEU A 88 7.17 4.56 -5.70
CA LEU A 88 7.24 5.65 -4.71
C LEU A 88 5.97 5.71 -3.86
N TRP A 89 4.81 5.61 -4.50
CA TRP A 89 3.51 5.74 -3.83
C TRP A 89 3.13 4.46 -3.08
N LEU A 90 3.50 3.30 -3.60
CA LEU A 90 3.38 2.01 -2.91
C LEU A 90 4.26 1.98 -1.64
N ASP A 91 5.51 2.41 -1.73
CA ASP A 91 6.41 2.46 -0.56
C ASP A 91 5.89 3.41 0.52
N ARG A 92 5.30 4.54 0.14
CA ARG A 92 4.63 5.46 1.08
C ARG A 92 3.45 4.82 1.79
N LEU A 93 2.55 4.14 1.06
CA LEU A 93 1.45 3.39 1.65
C LEU A 93 1.99 2.29 2.60
N ALA A 94 3.00 1.55 2.16
CA ALA A 94 3.63 0.53 2.99
C ALA A 94 4.24 1.12 4.27
N ALA A 95 4.86 2.30 4.21
CA ALA A 95 5.42 2.97 5.39
C ALA A 95 4.34 3.36 6.41
N ILE A 96 3.21 3.92 5.94
CA ILE A 96 2.06 4.26 6.79
C ILE A 96 1.52 3.00 7.49
N TYR A 97 1.15 1.98 6.71
CA TYR A 97 0.59 0.75 7.27
C TYR A 97 1.59 -0.08 8.10
N ARG A 98 2.90 0.10 7.89
CA ARG A 98 3.94 -0.54 8.70
C ARG A 98 3.98 -0.01 10.12
N VAL A 99 3.82 1.31 10.28
CA VAL A 99 3.83 1.99 11.58
C VAL A 99 2.50 1.86 12.29
N LEU A 100 1.41 1.80 11.54
CA LEU A 100 0.07 1.64 12.09
C LEU A 100 -0.02 0.36 12.93
N SER A 101 -0.31 0.53 14.22
CA SER A 101 -0.45 -0.60 15.14
C SER A 101 -1.68 -1.43 14.76
N PRO A 102 -1.61 -2.78 14.86
CA PRO A 102 -2.76 -3.63 14.62
C PRO A 102 -3.96 -3.20 15.46
N TRP A 103 -5.16 -3.16 14.88
CA TRP A 103 -6.38 -2.71 15.56
C TRP A 103 -6.60 -3.40 16.92
N GLN A 104 -6.35 -4.70 17.00
CA GLN A 104 -6.51 -5.51 18.22
C GLN A 104 -5.60 -5.07 19.37
N LYS A 105 -4.53 -4.32 19.07
CA LYS A 105 -3.55 -3.83 20.05
C LYS A 105 -3.79 -2.38 20.44
N GLN A 106 -4.76 -1.69 19.83
CA GLN A 106 -5.04 -0.31 20.17
C GLN A 106 -5.90 -0.24 21.44
N ASP A 107 -5.65 0.78 22.26
CA ASP A 107 -6.38 0.99 23.52
C ASP A 107 -7.89 1.13 23.30
N ALA A 108 -8.30 1.75 22.19
CA ALA A 108 -9.71 1.88 21.82
C ALA A 108 -10.39 0.52 21.66
N TYR A 109 -9.73 -0.45 21.03
CA TYR A 109 -10.24 -1.82 20.89
C TYR A 109 -10.41 -2.49 22.25
N LEU A 110 -9.37 -2.44 23.10
CA LEU A 110 -9.38 -3.06 24.42
C LEU A 110 -10.48 -2.49 25.32
N ARG A 111 -10.71 -1.17 25.25
CA ARG A 111 -11.79 -0.50 26.00
C ARG A 111 -13.17 -1.02 25.60
N ILE A 112 -13.45 -1.15 24.31
CA ILE A 112 -14.76 -1.61 23.82
C ILE A 112 -14.99 -3.07 24.23
N VAL A 113 -13.98 -3.94 24.06
CA VAL A 113 -14.09 -5.36 24.44
C VAL A 113 -14.32 -5.52 25.94
N ASN A 114 -13.57 -4.79 26.78
CA ASN A 114 -13.74 -4.83 28.22
C ASN A 114 -15.13 -4.35 28.64
N GLN A 115 -15.66 -3.29 28.01
CA GLN A 115 -17.00 -2.76 28.30
C GLN A 115 -18.11 -3.75 27.90
N GLN A 116 -17.95 -4.46 26.78
CA GLN A 116 -18.91 -5.49 26.37
C GLN A 116 -18.95 -6.66 27.36
N GLN A 117 -17.78 -7.07 27.86
CA GLN A 117 -17.66 -8.12 28.88
C GLN A 117 -18.32 -7.71 30.20
N THR A 118 -18.13 -6.47 30.66
CA THR A 118 -18.77 -5.99 31.91
C THR A 118 -20.28 -5.90 31.79
N ASN A 119 -20.81 -5.62 30.59
CA ASN A 119 -22.24 -5.43 30.36
C ASN A 119 -22.99 -6.73 30.04
N GLY A 120 -22.30 -7.89 30.00
CA GLY A 120 -22.90 -9.19 29.69
C GLY A 120 -23.48 -9.30 28.28
N VAL A 121 -23.05 -8.44 27.35
CA VAL A 121 -23.52 -8.43 25.96
C VAL A 121 -22.70 -9.42 25.16
N SER A 122 -23.33 -10.10 24.18
CA SER A 122 -22.62 -10.96 23.22
C SER A 122 -21.44 -10.20 22.61
N ALA A 123 -20.25 -10.82 22.60
CA ALA A 123 -18.99 -10.20 22.20
C ALA A 123 -18.97 -9.90 20.69
N GLN A 124 -19.53 -8.76 20.29
CA GLN A 124 -19.44 -8.27 18.93
C GLN A 124 -18.07 -7.62 18.73
N MET A 125 -17.25 -8.19 17.85
CA MET A 125 -15.91 -7.65 17.62
C MET A 125 -15.97 -6.22 17.10
N PRO A 126 -15.27 -5.27 17.76
CA PRO A 126 -15.21 -3.89 17.30
C PRO A 126 -14.61 -3.79 15.89
N THR A 127 -15.30 -3.08 15.01
CA THR A 127 -14.81 -2.77 13.66
C THR A 127 -13.70 -1.72 13.73
N ALA A 128 -12.66 -1.88 12.91
CA ALA A 128 -11.60 -0.88 12.82
C ALA A 128 -12.13 0.40 12.18
N PRO A 129 -11.87 1.59 12.75
CA PRO A 129 -12.46 2.84 12.25
C PRO A 129 -11.93 3.24 10.87
N TRP A 130 -10.77 2.72 10.45
CA TRP A 130 -10.20 2.92 9.12
C TRP A 130 -10.50 1.79 8.11
N LEU A 131 -11.46 0.90 8.40
CA LEU A 131 -11.80 -0.22 7.49
C LEU A 131 -12.15 0.27 6.07
N GLU A 132 -12.97 1.30 5.94
CA GLU A 132 -13.35 1.88 4.63
C GLU A 132 -12.14 2.44 3.86
N LEU A 133 -11.18 3.05 4.58
CA LEU A 133 -9.94 3.49 3.98
C LEU A 133 -9.11 2.30 3.48
N SER A 134 -8.96 1.27 4.31
CA SER A 134 -8.25 0.04 3.93
C SER A 134 -8.87 -0.63 2.70
N SER A 135 -10.20 -0.65 2.59
CA SER A 135 -10.91 -1.18 1.42
C SER A 135 -10.58 -0.40 0.15
N ARG A 136 -10.52 0.94 0.22
CA ARG A 136 -10.11 1.79 -0.90
C ARG A 136 -8.65 1.56 -1.28
N VAL A 137 -7.75 1.46 -0.30
CA VAL A 137 -6.33 1.17 -0.53
C VAL A 137 -6.16 -0.19 -1.20
N TRP A 138 -6.83 -1.22 -0.69
CA TRP A 138 -6.84 -2.55 -1.29
C TRP A 138 -7.28 -2.50 -2.76
N LYS A 139 -8.39 -1.84 -3.06
CA LYS A 139 -8.90 -1.72 -4.44
C LYS A 139 -7.86 -1.11 -5.38
N VAL A 140 -7.21 -0.01 -4.98
CA VAL A 140 -6.19 0.66 -5.82
C VAL A 140 -4.95 -0.23 -5.99
N VAL A 141 -4.45 -0.84 -4.92
CA VAL A 141 -3.28 -1.71 -4.96
C VAL A 141 -3.54 -2.97 -5.79
N SER A 142 -4.74 -3.53 -5.69
CA SER A 142 -5.18 -4.69 -6.46
C SER A 142 -5.21 -4.41 -7.96
N VAL A 143 -5.81 -3.29 -8.38
CA VAL A 143 -5.79 -2.90 -9.81
C VAL A 143 -4.36 -2.62 -10.26
N THR A 144 -3.53 -1.99 -9.42
CA THR A 144 -2.11 -1.75 -9.73
C THR A 144 -1.35 -3.07 -9.92
N LEU A 145 -1.59 -4.06 -9.06
CA LEU A 145 -0.98 -5.39 -9.16
C LEU A 145 -1.35 -6.07 -10.49
N ASP A 146 -2.60 -6.01 -10.90
CA ASP A 146 -3.06 -6.57 -12.18
C ASP A 146 -2.46 -5.82 -13.39
N GLN A 147 -2.41 -4.48 -13.34
CA GLN A 147 -1.87 -3.71 -14.46
C GLN A 147 -0.37 -3.86 -14.65
N PHE A 148 0.38 -4.06 -13.57
CA PHE A 148 1.83 -4.19 -13.59
C PHE A 148 2.33 -5.61 -13.32
N GLN A 149 1.51 -6.64 -13.58
CA GLN A 149 1.83 -8.04 -13.30
C GLN A 149 3.14 -8.55 -13.91
N GLU A 150 3.59 -7.95 -15.03
CA GLU A 150 4.85 -8.27 -15.70
C GLU A 150 6.08 -7.63 -15.02
N ASN A 151 5.90 -6.59 -14.21
CA ASN A 151 6.98 -5.87 -13.55
C ASN A 151 7.15 -6.36 -12.11
N GLN A 152 8.10 -7.29 -11.92
CA GLN A 152 8.39 -7.90 -10.62
C GLN A 152 8.65 -6.87 -9.51
N ARG A 153 9.37 -5.77 -9.81
CA ARG A 153 9.67 -4.72 -8.82
C ARG A 153 8.39 -4.08 -8.28
N ILE A 154 7.39 -3.86 -9.12
CA ILE A 154 6.10 -3.26 -8.71
C ILE A 154 5.26 -4.30 -7.96
N VAL A 155 5.21 -5.53 -8.46
CA VAL A 155 4.49 -6.66 -7.82
C VAL A 155 4.96 -6.88 -6.39
N GLU A 156 6.28 -6.93 -6.14
CA GLU A 156 6.84 -7.08 -4.80
C GLU A 156 6.40 -5.96 -3.85
N LYS A 157 6.28 -4.73 -4.38
CA LYS A 157 5.88 -3.54 -3.62
C LYS A 157 4.39 -3.54 -3.32
N CYS A 158 3.55 -3.97 -4.26
CA CYS A 158 2.13 -4.25 -4.02
C CYS A 158 1.98 -5.29 -2.91
N CYS A 159 2.63 -6.44 -3.02
CA CYS A 159 2.59 -7.50 -2.01
C CYS A 159 3.06 -7.03 -0.63
N ARG A 160 4.14 -6.23 -0.58
CA ARG A 160 4.64 -5.64 0.65
C ARG A 160 3.61 -4.69 1.29
N THR A 161 2.94 -3.87 0.49
CA THR A 161 1.88 -2.96 0.95
C THR A 161 0.70 -3.74 1.51
N VAL A 162 0.23 -4.76 0.78
CA VAL A 162 -0.88 -5.65 1.19
C VAL A 162 -0.55 -6.35 2.51
N ARG A 163 0.69 -6.85 2.68
CA ARG A 163 1.12 -7.47 3.93
C ARG A 163 0.95 -6.54 5.14
N PHE A 164 1.36 -5.28 5.01
CA PHE A 164 1.22 -4.31 6.10
C PHE A 164 -0.23 -3.90 6.32
N LEU A 165 -1.02 -3.75 5.26
CA LEU A 165 -2.46 -3.48 5.33
C LEU A 165 -3.19 -4.58 6.11
N VAL A 166 -2.99 -5.85 5.71
CA VAL A 166 -3.57 -7.03 6.39
C VAL A 166 -3.15 -7.08 7.85
N ARG A 167 -1.86 -6.86 8.14
CA ARG A 167 -1.35 -6.82 9.52
C ARG A 167 -2.04 -5.75 10.37
N SER A 168 -2.26 -4.56 9.83
CA SER A 168 -2.88 -3.45 10.58
C SER A 168 -4.35 -3.72 10.93
N MET A 169 -5.06 -4.47 10.09
CA MET A 169 -6.47 -4.81 10.26
C MET A 169 -6.68 -6.07 11.13
N GLY A 170 -5.72 -7.00 11.11
CA GLY A 170 -5.82 -8.30 11.78
C GLY A 170 -7.04 -9.08 11.29
N ILE A 171 -7.94 -9.51 12.19
CA ILE A 171 -9.08 -10.37 11.83
C ILE A 171 -10.07 -9.72 10.84
N GLN A 172 -10.15 -8.38 10.84
CA GLN A 172 -11.01 -7.62 9.92
C GLN A 172 -10.51 -7.66 8.47
N SER A 173 -9.29 -8.15 8.22
CA SER A 173 -8.74 -8.26 6.86
C SER A 173 -9.32 -9.42 6.03
N ILE A 174 -10.19 -10.26 6.61
CA ILE A 174 -10.71 -11.46 5.96
C ILE A 174 -11.34 -11.18 4.58
N VAL A 175 -11.99 -10.02 4.46
CA VAL A 175 -12.63 -9.55 3.22
C VAL A 175 -11.62 -9.35 2.06
N PHE A 176 -10.35 -9.06 2.39
CA PHE A 176 -9.29 -8.83 1.41
C PHE A 176 -8.55 -10.13 1.04
N ILE A 177 -8.43 -11.06 1.99
CA ILE A 177 -7.63 -12.28 1.83
C ILE A 177 -8.20 -13.17 0.73
N GLU A 178 -9.53 -13.32 0.68
CA GLU A 178 -10.19 -14.12 -0.35
C GLU A 178 -9.92 -13.56 -1.76
N GLN A 179 -10.10 -12.25 -1.93
CA GLN A 179 -9.84 -11.56 -3.21
C GLN A 179 -8.37 -11.66 -3.62
N LEU A 180 -7.46 -11.51 -2.65
CA LEU A 180 -6.02 -11.66 -2.89
C LEU A 180 -5.67 -13.07 -3.35
N ALA A 181 -6.22 -14.11 -2.72
CA ALA A 181 -5.95 -15.50 -3.07
C ALA A 181 -6.36 -15.80 -4.52
N HIS A 182 -7.55 -15.34 -4.93
CA HIS A 182 -7.99 -15.47 -6.32
C HIS A 182 -7.07 -14.73 -7.30
N GLN A 183 -6.69 -13.50 -7.00
CA GLN A 183 -5.79 -12.73 -7.88
C GLN A 183 -4.40 -13.35 -7.99
N MET A 184 -3.84 -13.85 -6.88
CA MET A 184 -2.55 -14.52 -6.91
C MET A 184 -2.60 -15.80 -7.74
N MET A 185 -3.67 -16.59 -7.64
CA MET A 185 -3.87 -17.78 -8.47
C MET A 185 -3.86 -17.41 -9.96
N GLU A 186 -4.63 -16.39 -10.37
CA GLU A 186 -4.66 -15.94 -11.76
C GLU A 186 -3.29 -15.48 -12.26
N ILE A 187 -2.58 -14.68 -11.46
CA ILE A 187 -1.24 -14.19 -11.82
C ILE A 187 -0.26 -15.35 -11.96
N TYR A 188 -0.25 -16.32 -11.04
CA TYR A 188 0.63 -17.49 -11.11
C TYR A 188 0.33 -18.38 -12.32
N THR A 189 -0.95 -18.52 -12.71
CA THR A 189 -1.29 -19.27 -13.93
C THR A 189 -0.80 -18.59 -15.20
N LYS A 190 -0.78 -17.25 -15.24
CA LYS A 190 -0.33 -16.45 -16.40
C LYS A 190 1.18 -16.28 -16.46
N HIS A 191 1.83 -16.17 -15.30
CA HIS A 191 3.27 -15.99 -15.15
C HIS A 191 3.84 -17.08 -14.24
N PRO A 192 3.89 -18.34 -14.71
CA PRO A 192 4.53 -19.40 -13.95
C PRO A 192 6.00 -19.05 -13.78
N THR A 193 6.43 -18.80 -12.54
CA THR A 193 7.87 -18.73 -12.22
C THR A 193 8.49 -20.06 -12.64
N PRO A 194 9.51 -20.08 -13.51
CA PRO A 194 10.17 -21.33 -13.89
C PRO A 194 10.91 -21.87 -12.65
N VAL A 195 10.25 -22.79 -11.95
CA VAL A 195 10.90 -23.64 -10.95
C VAL A 195 11.76 -24.65 -11.70
N SER A 196 12.97 -24.22 -12.06
CA SER A 196 14.03 -25.10 -12.51
C SER A 196 14.54 -25.87 -11.29
N PHE A 197 13.89 -27.00 -10.98
CA PHE A 197 14.49 -28.00 -10.12
C PHE A 197 15.50 -28.80 -10.96
N THR A 198 16.76 -28.41 -10.88
CA THR A 198 17.93 -29.20 -11.27
C THR A 198 18.94 -29.17 -10.14
#